data_AF-A0A1I2ASB6-F1
#
_entry.id   AF-A0A1I2ASB6-F1
#
_cell.length_a   1.000
_cell.length_b   1.000
_cell.length_c   1.000
_cell.angle_alpha   90.00
_cell.angle_beta   90.00
_cell.angle_gamma   90.00
#
_symmetry.space_group_name_H-M   'P 1'
#
loop_
_entity.id
_entity.type
_entity.pdbx_description
1 polymer ?
#
loop_
_entity_poly.entity_id
_entity_poly.type
_entity_poly.pdbx_seq_one_letter_code
_entity_poly.pdbx_strand_id
1 'polypeptide(L)' 'MATNPPKGDGHRNGAVRERSQTYNPSTEQWVKRDSNTGKFMDVKQDGTPFKGVRKEK' A
#
# COMPACT_ATOMS: atom_id res chain seq x y z
N MET A 1 34.57 8.81 -14.67
CA MET A 1 34.40 7.84 -13.57
C MET A 1 32.90 7.73 -13.32
N ALA A 2 32.27 6.58 -13.56
CA ALA A 2 30.83 6.41 -13.35
C ALA A 2 30.57 6.15 -11.87
N THR A 3 29.96 7.10 -11.18
CA THR A 3 29.47 6.90 -9.82
C THR A 3 28.20 6.08 -9.87
N ASN A 4 28.20 4.89 -9.25
CA ASN A 4 27.00 4.12 -8.96
C ASN A 4 26.39 4.70 -7.66
N PRO A 5 25.35 5.55 -7.72
CA PRO A 5 24.70 6.02 -6.50
C PRO A 5 24.15 4.83 -5.70
N PRO A 6 24.15 4.89 -4.35
CA PRO A 6 23.64 3.79 -3.53
C PRO A 6 22.19 3.49 -3.94
N LYS A 7 21.97 2.24 -4.36
CA LYS A 7 20.66 1.81 -4.84
C LYS A 7 19.74 1.59 -3.64
N GLY A 8 18.75 2.46 -3.50
CA GLY A 8 17.53 2.16 -2.76
C GLY A 8 17.52 2.60 -1.30
N ASP A 9 16.77 3.66 -1.03
CA ASP A 9 16.14 3.99 0.25
C ASP A 9 15.02 3.00 0.64
N GLY A 10 14.87 1.90 -0.11
CA GLY A 10 13.77 0.94 0.08
C GLY A 10 12.40 1.53 -0.24
N HIS A 11 12.35 2.71 -0.85
CA HIS A 11 11.11 3.39 -1.16
C HIS A 11 10.68 3.05 -2.59
N ARG A 12 9.41 2.65 -2.75
CA ARG A 12 8.83 2.45 -4.07
C ARG A 12 8.61 3.81 -4.72
N ASN A 13 9.23 4.03 -5.89
CA ASN A 13 8.95 5.19 -6.71
C ASN A 13 7.58 5.02 -7.39
N GLY A 14 6.57 5.73 -6.88
CA GLY A 14 5.22 5.80 -7.45
C GLY A 14 4.15 5.02 -6.71
N ALA A 15 2.89 5.35 -7.00
CA ALA A 15 1.72 4.73 -6.38
C ALA A 15 1.49 3.29 -6.86
N VAL A 16 1.06 2.41 -5.95
CA VAL A 16 0.66 1.04 -6.30
C VAL A 16 -0.70 1.10 -7.01
N ARG A 17 -0.71 0.93 -8.33
CA ARG A 17 -1.93 1.02 -9.17
C ARG A 17 -2.82 -0.21 -9.09
N GLU A 18 -2.27 -1.37 -8.78
CA GLU A 18 -2.99 -2.65 -8.73
C GLU A 18 -3.58 -2.94 -7.34
N ARG A 19 -3.35 -2.05 -6.37
CA ARG A 19 -3.85 -2.20 -5.01
C ARG A 19 -4.64 -0.98 -4.59
N SER A 20 -5.71 -1.25 -3.88
CA SER A 20 -6.51 -0.26 -3.19
C SER A 20 -6.58 -0.61 -1.70
N GLN A 21 -6.99 0.35 -0.88
CA GLN A 21 -7.21 0.12 0.55
C GLN A 21 -8.54 0.71 0.99
N THR A 22 -9.21 0.02 1.90
CA THR A 22 -10.46 0.46 2.53
C THR A 22 -10.31 0.44 4.05
N TYR A 23 -11.06 1.31 4.72
CA TYR A 23 -11.10 1.36 6.18
C TYR A 23 -12.21 0.44 6.69
N ASN A 24 -11.87 -0.48 7.59
CA ASN A 24 -12.84 -1.31 8.28
C ASN A 24 -13.23 -0.65 9.61
N PRO A 25 -14.44 -0.08 9.74
CA PRO A 25 -14.86 0.58 10.98
C PRO A 25 -15.11 -0.39 12.14
N SER A 26 -15.29 -1.69 11.87
CA SER A 26 -15.52 -2.69 12.92
C SER A 26 -14.25 -3.09 13.66
N THR A 27 -13.10 -3.01 12.98
CA THR A 27 -11.79 -3.36 13.57
C THR A 27 -10.86 -2.16 13.67
N GLU A 28 -11.29 -0.99 13.21
CA GLU A 28 -10.51 0.25 13.11
C GLU A 28 -9.19 0.09 12.33
N GLN A 29 -9.18 -0.82 11.36
CA GLN A 29 -7.98 -1.19 10.60
C GLN A 29 -8.12 -0.92 9.11
N TRP A 30 -6.98 -0.65 8.46
CA TRP A 30 -6.91 -0.51 7.01
C TRP A 30 -6.65 -1.87 6.37
N VAL A 31 -7.43 -2.19 5.33
CA VAL A 31 -7.33 -3.47 4.61
C VAL A 31 -6.89 -3.20 3.17
N LYS A 32 -5.87 -3.91 2.70
CA LYS A 32 -5.51 -3.95 1.28
C LYS A 32 -6.49 -4.83 0.51
N ARG A 33 -6.93 -4.32 -0.62
CA ARG A 33 -7.71 -5.03 -1.61
C ARG A 33 -6.97 -5.08 -2.94
N ASP A 34 -7.01 -6.24 -3.58
CA ASP A 34 -6.52 -6.41 -4.94
C ASP A 34 -7.52 -5.75 -5.90
N SER A 35 -7.06 -4.81 -6.73
CA SER A 35 -7.95 -4.04 -7.60
C SER A 35 -8.46 -4.83 -8.80
N ASN A 36 -7.83 -5.96 -9.15
CA ASN A 36 -8.20 -6.78 -10.31
C ASN A 36 -9.21 -7.87 -9.92
N THR A 37 -9.01 -8.48 -8.75
CA THR A 37 -9.82 -9.61 -8.26
C THR A 37 -10.81 -9.21 -7.17
N GLY A 38 -10.64 -8.05 -6.55
CA GLY A 38 -11.48 -7.57 -5.46
C GLY A 38 -11.27 -8.31 -4.14
N LYS A 39 -10.26 -9.18 -4.03
CA LYS A 39 -9.98 -9.94 -2.80
C LYS A 39 -9.29 -9.08 -1.75
N PHE A 40 -9.65 -9.29 -0.48
CA PHE A 40 -8.89 -8.75 0.64
C PHE A 40 -7.60 -9.55 0.82
N MET A 41 -6.48 -8.84 0.99
CA MET A 41 -5.16 -9.47 1.05
C MET A 41 -4.52 -9.38 2.42
N ASP A 42 -4.50 -8.18 3.00
CA ASP A 42 -3.64 -7.88 4.14
C ASP A 42 -4.28 -6.79 4.99
N VAL A 43 -4.14 -6.91 6.31
CA VAL A 43 -4.75 -6.01 7.30
C VAL A 43 -3.64 -5.31 8.07
N LYS A 44 -3.71 -3.98 8.10
CA LYS A 44 -2.75 -3.15 8.79
C LYS A 44 -3.06 -3.12 10.28
N GLN A 45 -2.18 -3.72 11.09
CA GLN A 45 -2.36 -3.81 12.54
C GLN A 45 -2.09 -2.47 13.26
N ASP A 46 -1.31 -1.56 12.68
CA ASP A 46 -0.99 -0.26 13.28
C ASP A 46 -2.12 0.78 13.17
N GLY A 47 -3.28 0.42 12.59
CA GLY A 47 -4.45 1.29 12.45
C GLY A 47 -4.32 2.43 11.44
N THR A 48 -3.14 2.60 10.80
CA THR A 48 -2.90 3.69 9.83
C THR A 48 -2.96 3.18 8.39
N PRO A 49 -3.18 4.04 7.38
CA PRO A 49 -3.22 3.62 5.99
C PRO A 49 -1.89 3.00 5.54
N PHE A 50 -1.95 2.13 4.53
CA PHE A 50 -0.76 1.65 3.83
C PHE A 50 -0.13 2.76 3.00
N LYS A 51 1.17 2.97 3.17
CA LYS A 51 1.94 3.96 2.40
C LYS A 51 1.92 3.60 0.90
N GLY A 52 1.59 4.58 0.06
CA GLY A 52 1.62 4.42 -1.40
C GLY A 52 0.48 3.59 -2.02
N VAL A 53 -0.52 3.18 -1.23
CA VAL A 53 -1.72 2.48 -1.72
C VAL A 53 -2.90 3.47 -1.78
N ARG A 54 -3.66 3.49 -2.88
CA ARG A 54 -4.80 4.43 -3.01
C ARG A 54 -5.95 4.02 -2.09
N LYS A 55 -6.62 5.00 -1.47
CA LYS A 55 -7.88 4.75 -0.75
C LYS A 55 -9.01 4.55 -1.76
N GLU A 56 -9.89 3.59 -1.49
CA GLU A 56 -11.16 3.45 -2.19
C GLU A 56 -12.04 4.66 -1.86
N LYS A 57 -12.82 5.13 -2.83
CA LYS A 57 -13.82 6.19 -2.64
C LYS A 57 -15.17 5.56 -2.35
#